data_AF-A0A8X8BMT2-F1
#
_entry.id   AF-A0A8X8BMT2-F1
#
_cell.length_a   1.000
_cell.length_b   1.000
_cell.length_c   1.000
_cell.angle_alpha   90.00
_cell.angle_beta   90.00
_cell.angle_gamma   90.00
#
_symmetry.space_group_name_H-M   'P 1'
#
loop_
_entity.id
_entity.type
_entity.pdbx_description
1 polymer ?
#
loop_
_entity_poly.entity_id
_entity_poly.type
_entity_poly.pdbx_seq_one_letter_code
_entity_poly.pdbx_strand_id
1 'polypeptide(L)'
;MMGLRTLKPSDGFSDLAPGLELMPLAADRMDRRSVSSDVLASSAHGNAVANTKIVYANSDSDGSIYYDIHIFYYVWYGNPRVDGKYVHWDHVLVPHWDPKIAASYPKGRHIPPEDIGSSFYPELGPYSSRDPAVLESHMEQLRAAAAGVLVLSWYPPGVADDNGEPTEDLVPAILDSANRRNIKSMVRLSPENKGERRTLQDRDPSRYGKHGAFYRYKSSTGKNLPLFYIYDSYLTPPESWANLLSSSGSHSIRNTPYDGVFIALIVEEKHKHDILSGGFDGMYTYFASNGFSFGSSHQNWKAIKTFCDVNNLMFIPSVGPGYIDTSIRPWNNHNTRNRVNGKYYETSLQAALMVRPEIVTITSFNEWHEGTQIEKALPKKTQTRMYLDYLPHKPELYLELTRKWAEQFNKEKEQWLIPHLEPVPVIQYIRHNGPLDIKSESDMAMQYVTKRMEKVDVHCLIDNRLEDLVCNLDVCDRILADLKKLASIFQAFNDLLGIAISSVSVCGECVDLSDSSYEVSRWTVRARRLMKLLERSV
;
A
#
# COMPACT_ATOMS: atom_id res chain seq x y z
N MET A 1 30.24 4.77 21.95
CA MET A 1 29.22 4.32 22.93
C MET A 1 28.72 5.54 23.70
N MET A 2 27.61 6.13 23.25
CA MET A 2 26.75 7.01 24.05
C MET A 2 25.33 6.54 23.76
N GLY A 3 24.60 6.26 24.83
CA GLY A 3 23.42 5.41 24.82
C GLY A 3 22.24 6.01 24.07
N LEU A 4 21.67 5.21 23.17
CA LEU A 4 20.26 5.25 22.81
C LEU A 4 19.44 5.28 24.10
N ARG A 5 18.81 6.41 24.42
CA ARG A 5 17.68 6.41 25.34
C ARG A 5 16.47 5.91 24.56
N THR A 6 16.03 4.73 24.98
CA THR A 6 14.73 4.15 24.73
C THR A 6 13.63 5.17 24.98
N LEU A 7 12.79 5.39 23.98
CA LEU A 7 11.51 6.06 24.13
C LEU A 7 10.73 5.31 25.21
N LYS A 8 10.28 6.02 26.23
CA LYS A 8 9.42 5.45 27.26
C LYS A 8 7.96 5.58 26.81
N PRO A 9 7.05 4.71 27.28
CA PRO A 9 5.62 4.79 26.98
C PRO A 9 4.93 6.11 27.39
N SER A 10 5.64 7.01 28.09
CA SER A 10 5.21 8.36 28.43
C SER A 10 5.44 9.40 27.32
N ASP A 11 6.11 9.06 26.23
CA ASP A 11 6.58 10.04 25.22
C ASP A 11 5.55 10.26 24.09
N GLY A 12 4.26 10.04 24.38
CA GLY A 12 3.18 10.44 23.49
C GLY A 12 3.13 11.96 23.39
N PHE A 13 3.22 12.49 22.17
CA PHE A 13 3.03 13.90 21.90
C PHE A 13 1.58 14.31 22.19
N SER A 14 1.29 14.64 23.44
CA SER A 14 0.18 15.46 23.94
C SER A 14 0.17 15.33 25.47
N ASP A 15 0.90 16.18 26.18
CA ASP A 15 0.74 16.35 27.63
C ASP A 15 0.91 17.82 28.00
N LEU A 16 -0.20 18.49 28.32
CA LEU A 16 -0.24 19.70 29.14
C LEU A 16 -1.24 19.53 30.30
N ALA A 17 -0.68 19.14 31.46
CA ALA A 17 -1.04 19.56 32.83
C ALA A 17 -2.26 18.88 33.56
N PRO A 18 -2.44 19.08 34.89
CA PRO A 18 -2.20 18.03 35.90
C PRO A 18 -3.45 17.61 36.71
N GLY A 19 -3.30 16.52 37.48
CA GLY A 19 -4.39 15.72 38.04
C GLY A 19 -5.18 16.29 39.23
N LEU A 20 -6.27 15.59 39.57
CA LEU A 20 -6.58 15.15 40.94
C LEU A 20 -7.62 14.00 40.96
N GLU A 21 -7.26 12.96 41.73
CA GLU A 21 -8.04 12.05 42.60
C GLU A 21 -9.16 11.06 42.18
N LEU A 22 -8.91 9.84 42.67
CA LEU A 22 -9.65 8.57 42.86
C LEU A 22 -11.19 8.55 43.09
N MET A 23 -11.85 7.61 42.36
CA MET A 23 -12.81 6.52 42.77
C MET A 23 -14.15 6.86 43.50
N PRO A 24 -15.16 5.94 43.57
CA PRO A 24 -15.38 4.63 42.91
C PRO A 24 -16.79 4.38 42.30
N LEU A 25 -16.84 3.31 41.49
CA LEU A 25 -17.91 2.31 41.27
C LEU A 25 -19.34 2.57 41.80
N ALA A 26 -20.31 2.56 40.88
CA ALA A 26 -21.66 2.07 41.15
C ALA A 26 -22.18 1.26 39.95
N ALA A 27 -22.66 0.07 40.27
CA ALA A 27 -23.31 -0.87 39.37
C ALA A 27 -24.80 -0.54 39.24
N ASP A 28 -25.37 -0.70 38.05
CA ASP A 28 -26.77 -1.07 37.82
C ASP A 28 -26.88 -1.66 36.42
N ARG A 29 -27.07 -2.99 36.29
CA ARG A 29 -28.35 -3.72 36.22
C ARG A 29 -29.28 -3.27 35.08
N MET A 30 -29.23 -4.11 34.03
CA MET A 30 -30.33 -4.64 33.21
C MET A 30 -31.57 -3.77 33.00
N ASP A 31 -31.91 -3.55 31.73
CA ASP A 31 -33.23 -3.97 31.28
C ASP A 31 -33.25 -4.44 29.82
N ARG A 32 -33.77 -5.66 29.63
CA ARG A 32 -34.05 -6.30 28.35
C ARG A 32 -35.41 -5.82 27.86
N ARG A 33 -35.50 -5.26 26.65
CA ARG A 33 -36.75 -5.28 25.88
C ARG A 33 -36.50 -5.71 24.43
N SER A 34 -37.05 -6.89 24.16
CA SER A 34 -37.27 -7.52 22.86
C SER A 34 -38.41 -6.83 22.11
N VAL A 35 -38.24 -6.56 20.82
CA VAL A 35 -39.35 -6.42 19.86
C VAL A 35 -38.93 -7.09 18.54
N SER A 36 -39.56 -8.23 18.24
CA SER A 36 -39.75 -8.76 16.89
C SER A 36 -40.85 -7.94 16.20
N SER A 37 -41.11 -7.91 14.90
CA SER A 37 -40.73 -8.63 13.69
C SER A 37 -41.22 -7.74 12.54
N ASP A 38 -40.68 -7.88 11.33
CA ASP A 38 -41.50 -8.29 10.18
C ASP A 38 -40.74 -8.13 8.86
N VAL A 39 -40.76 -9.26 8.15
CA VAL A 39 -40.28 -9.52 6.81
C VAL A 39 -41.36 -9.05 5.84
N LEU A 40 -40.98 -8.26 4.83
CA LEU A 40 -41.74 -8.17 3.59
C LEU A 40 -40.80 -8.28 2.39
N ALA A 41 -41.05 -9.30 1.59
CA ALA A 41 -40.39 -9.60 0.32
C ALA A 41 -41.39 -9.45 -0.84
N SER A 42 -40.97 -8.78 -1.91
CA SER A 42 -41.39 -9.00 -3.32
C SER A 42 -40.39 -8.26 -4.22
N SER A 43 -39.54 -8.91 -5.05
CA SER A 43 -39.77 -9.39 -6.44
C SER A 43 -40.34 -8.29 -7.37
N ALA A 44 -39.85 -8.00 -8.59
CA ALA A 44 -38.97 -8.69 -9.54
C ALA A 44 -38.48 -7.73 -10.68
N HIS A 45 -37.29 -8.05 -11.22
CA HIS A 45 -36.87 -8.03 -12.65
C HIS A 45 -36.45 -6.74 -13.39
N GLY A 46 -35.21 -6.79 -13.90
CA GLY A 46 -34.65 -5.92 -14.93
C GLY A 46 -33.18 -6.27 -15.21
N ASN A 47 -32.96 -7.37 -15.95
CA ASN A 47 -31.64 -7.86 -16.36
C ASN A 47 -30.85 -6.82 -17.16
N ALA A 48 -29.65 -6.47 -16.70
CA ALA A 48 -28.56 -6.00 -17.53
C ALA A 48 -27.26 -6.65 -17.03
N VAL A 49 -26.96 -7.83 -17.57
CA VAL A 49 -25.67 -8.50 -17.38
C VAL A 49 -24.66 -7.74 -18.23
N ALA A 50 -24.02 -6.73 -17.62
CA ALA A 50 -22.82 -6.12 -18.19
C ALA A 50 -21.65 -7.06 -17.94
N ASN A 51 -21.29 -7.83 -18.95
CA ASN A 51 -20.04 -8.58 -19.04
C ASN A 51 -18.85 -7.64 -18.75
N THR A 52 -18.31 -7.66 -17.53
CA THR A 52 -17.06 -6.98 -17.18
C THR A 52 -15.99 -8.01 -16.83
N LYS A 53 -15.39 -8.61 -17.87
CA LYS A 53 -14.05 -9.21 -17.76
C LYS A 53 -13.04 -8.05 -17.69
N ILE A 54 -12.90 -7.43 -16.52
CA ILE A 54 -11.75 -6.58 -16.21
C ILE A 54 -10.64 -7.52 -15.73
N VAL A 55 -9.63 -7.71 -16.58
CA VAL A 55 -8.32 -8.16 -16.13
C VAL A 55 -7.79 -7.03 -15.26
N TYR A 56 -7.76 -7.25 -13.95
CA TYR A 56 -7.48 -6.22 -12.94
C TYR A 56 -6.05 -5.70 -13.09
N ALA A 57 -5.90 -4.53 -13.71
CA ALA A 57 -4.65 -3.80 -13.71
C ALA A 57 -4.44 -3.16 -12.32
N ASN A 58 -3.21 -3.22 -11.79
CA ASN A 58 -2.77 -2.43 -10.63
C ASN A 58 -2.67 -0.93 -10.99
N SER A 59 -3.01 -0.58 -12.23
CA SER A 59 -3.12 0.77 -12.77
C SER A 59 -4.55 1.09 -13.19
N ASP A 60 -4.86 2.36 -13.44
CA ASP A 60 -6.10 2.71 -14.15
C ASP A 60 -6.09 2.25 -15.62
N SER A 61 -7.24 2.42 -16.31
CA SER A 61 -7.45 2.00 -17.70
C SER A 61 -6.44 2.57 -18.68
N ASP A 62 -5.89 3.74 -18.36
CA ASP A 62 -4.98 4.49 -19.21
C ASP A 62 -3.50 4.27 -18.81
N GLY A 63 -3.24 3.44 -17.78
CA GLY A 63 -1.90 3.18 -17.25
C GLY A 63 -1.22 4.39 -16.60
N SER A 64 -2.01 5.39 -16.17
CA SER A 64 -1.57 6.71 -15.76
C SER A 64 -1.29 6.85 -14.25
N ILE A 65 -1.91 6.01 -13.42
CA ILE A 65 -1.75 5.94 -11.95
C ILE A 65 -1.61 4.50 -11.48
N TYR A 66 -1.00 4.29 -10.32
CA TYR A 66 -0.78 2.97 -9.70
C TYR A 66 -1.41 2.88 -8.31
N TYR A 67 -2.32 1.91 -8.11
CA TYR A 67 -3.07 1.72 -6.87
C TYR A 67 -2.28 1.07 -5.73
N ASP A 68 -1.04 0.64 -5.99
CA ASP A 68 -0.09 0.17 -4.98
C ASP A 68 0.77 1.31 -4.40
N ILE A 69 0.62 2.53 -4.92
CA ILE A 69 1.32 3.73 -4.46
C ILE A 69 0.35 4.57 -3.64
N HIS A 70 0.55 4.56 -2.33
CA HIS A 70 -0.27 5.26 -1.36
C HIS A 70 0.44 6.54 -0.89
N ILE A 71 -0.27 7.65 -0.72
CA ILE A 71 0.33 8.92 -0.25
C ILE A 71 -0.45 9.49 0.92
N PHE A 72 0.24 9.82 2.02
CA PHE A 72 -0.37 10.50 3.17
C PHE A 72 -0.74 11.94 2.85
N TYR A 73 -1.96 12.33 3.20
CA TYR A 73 -2.58 13.60 2.82
C TYR A 73 -3.33 14.27 3.97
N TYR A 74 -3.17 15.58 4.06
CA TYR A 74 -3.66 16.40 5.17
C TYR A 74 -4.59 17.49 4.66
N VAL A 75 -5.71 17.67 5.36
CA VAL A 75 -6.82 18.56 4.96
C VAL A 75 -7.16 19.60 6.02
N TRP A 76 -6.18 19.91 6.86
CA TRP A 76 -6.34 20.77 8.03
C TRP A 76 -5.94 22.23 7.78
N TYR A 77 -5.56 22.59 6.56
CA TYR A 77 -5.09 23.94 6.24
C TYR A 77 -6.28 24.87 6.00
N GLY A 78 -6.25 26.07 6.59
CA GLY A 78 -7.31 27.06 6.44
C GLY A 78 -6.77 28.46 6.18
N ASN A 79 -7.55 29.31 5.51
CA ASN A 79 -7.19 30.71 5.27
C ASN A 79 -8.35 31.68 5.51
N PRO A 80 -8.08 33.00 5.71
CA PRO A 80 -9.12 33.97 6.05
C PRO A 80 -10.24 34.10 5.01
N ARG A 81 -9.97 33.80 3.74
CA ARG A 81 -10.94 33.95 2.66
C ARG A 81 -12.03 32.88 2.70
N VAL A 82 -11.68 31.65 3.05
CA VAL A 82 -12.59 30.49 3.03
C VAL A 82 -13.00 30.10 4.45
N ASP A 83 -12.08 30.12 5.40
CA ASP A 83 -12.25 29.61 6.76
C ASP A 83 -12.42 30.74 7.80
N GLY A 84 -12.30 32.01 7.38
CA GLY A 84 -12.39 33.18 8.26
C GLY A 84 -11.14 33.46 9.10
N LYS A 85 -10.21 32.50 9.20
CA LYS A 85 -8.89 32.63 9.85
C LYS A 85 -7.87 31.70 9.18
N TYR A 86 -6.59 31.92 9.48
CA TYR A 86 -5.60 30.88 9.21
C TYR A 86 -5.80 29.70 10.16
N VAL A 87 -5.59 28.48 9.66
CA VAL A 87 -5.57 27.25 10.43
C VAL A 87 -4.38 26.43 9.93
N HIS A 88 -3.61 25.83 10.85
CA HIS A 88 -2.31 25.17 10.63
C HIS A 88 -1.20 26.07 10.06
N TRP A 89 -1.46 27.00 9.14
CA TRP A 89 -0.41 27.90 8.63
C TRP A 89 0.16 28.79 9.72
N ASP A 90 -0.67 29.23 10.66
CA ASP A 90 -0.31 29.96 11.87
C ASP A 90 0.02 29.02 13.03
N HIS A 91 0.78 27.95 12.77
CA HIS A 91 1.14 26.97 13.80
C HIS A 91 1.93 27.61 14.96
N VAL A 92 1.76 27.08 16.17
CA VAL A 92 2.56 27.46 17.35
C VAL A 92 3.96 26.84 17.30
N LEU A 93 4.97 27.50 17.85
CA LEU A 93 6.25 26.86 18.11
C LEU A 93 6.09 25.91 19.30
N VAL A 94 6.20 24.61 19.05
CA VAL A 94 6.02 23.55 20.03
C VAL A 94 7.20 23.57 21.01
N PRO A 95 6.95 23.78 22.31
CA PRO A 95 8.02 23.77 23.29
C PRO A 95 8.61 22.37 23.45
N HIS A 96 9.90 22.30 23.77
CA HIS A 96 10.52 21.05 24.19
C HIS A 96 9.91 20.60 25.54
N TRP A 97 9.76 19.29 25.78
CA TRP A 97 9.14 18.77 27.00
C TRP A 97 9.95 19.09 28.27
N ASP A 98 11.29 19.11 28.17
CA ASP A 98 12.17 19.64 29.23
C ASP A 98 12.10 21.18 29.26
N PRO A 99 11.58 21.80 30.34
CA PRO A 99 11.46 23.25 30.45
C PRO A 99 12.79 24.01 30.33
N LYS A 100 13.90 23.38 30.73
CA LYS A 100 15.24 24.00 30.65
C LYS A 100 15.69 24.13 29.19
N ILE A 101 15.42 23.11 28.38
CA ILE A 101 15.68 23.13 26.95
C ILE A 101 14.66 24.04 26.24
N ALA A 102 13.39 24.01 26.64
CA ALA A 102 12.37 24.88 26.07
C ALA A 102 12.70 26.37 26.23
N ALA A 103 13.36 26.75 27.33
CA ALA A 103 13.78 28.13 27.57
C ALA A 103 14.85 28.64 26.58
N SER A 104 15.60 27.76 25.91
CA SER A 104 16.61 28.15 24.92
C SER A 104 16.07 28.31 23.49
N TYR A 105 14.79 28.03 23.26
CA TYR A 105 14.16 28.11 21.93
C TYR A 105 13.10 29.21 21.85
N PRO A 106 12.87 29.79 20.66
CA PRO A 106 11.84 30.80 20.46
C PRO A 106 10.45 30.23 20.76
N LYS A 107 9.58 31.10 21.25
CA LYS A 107 8.16 30.83 21.51
C LYS A 107 7.33 31.79 20.68
N GLY A 108 6.11 31.38 20.37
CA GLY A 108 5.16 32.22 19.65
C GLY A 108 4.38 31.41 18.63
N ARG A 109 3.78 32.16 17.70
CA ARG A 109 2.96 31.63 16.63
C ARG A 109 3.40 32.28 15.32
N HIS A 110 3.38 31.50 14.24
CA HIS A 110 3.62 32.02 12.91
C HIS A 110 2.54 33.03 12.49
N ILE A 111 2.90 34.00 11.64
CA ILE A 111 1.98 35.06 11.17
C ILE A 111 1.86 35.02 9.63
N PRO A 112 0.94 34.22 9.08
CA PRO A 112 0.73 34.14 7.64
C PRO A 112 0.19 35.48 7.05
N PRO A 113 0.40 35.75 5.74
CA PRO A 113 0.88 34.80 4.74
C PRO A 113 2.40 34.72 4.60
N GLU A 114 3.15 35.71 5.10
CA GLU A 114 4.60 35.79 4.86
C GLU A 114 5.41 34.89 5.83
N ASP A 115 4.89 34.62 7.03
CA ASP A 115 5.48 33.70 8.00
C ASP A 115 4.53 32.53 8.28
N ILE A 116 4.81 31.36 7.72
CA ILE A 116 4.01 30.14 7.90
C ILE A 116 4.79 29.09 8.69
N GLY A 117 4.07 28.18 9.35
CA GLY A 117 4.62 27.02 10.05
C GLY A 117 5.17 25.94 9.13
N SER A 118 6.05 26.29 8.18
CA SER A 118 6.76 25.36 7.32
C SER A 118 8.14 25.89 6.97
N SER A 119 9.09 24.99 6.73
CA SER A 119 10.42 25.33 6.21
C SER A 119 10.41 25.62 4.69
N PHE A 120 9.35 25.21 3.98
CA PHE A 120 9.13 25.43 2.56
C PHE A 120 7.88 26.30 2.35
N TYR A 121 7.67 26.81 1.13
CA TYR A 121 6.50 27.63 0.81
C TYR A 121 5.68 27.01 -0.34
N PRO A 122 4.36 26.76 -0.18
CA PRO A 122 3.54 26.15 -1.22
C PRO A 122 3.40 27.01 -2.47
N GLU A 123 3.36 26.39 -3.65
CA GLU A 123 3.01 27.07 -4.91
C GLU A 123 1.62 27.72 -4.84
N LEU A 124 0.68 27.06 -4.16
CA LEU A 124 -0.69 27.54 -3.94
C LEU A 124 -0.80 28.58 -2.81
N GLY A 125 0.31 28.97 -2.18
CA GLY A 125 0.34 29.83 -1.00
C GLY A 125 -0.28 29.16 0.24
N PRO A 126 -0.52 29.91 1.34
CA PRO A 126 -1.23 29.40 2.51
C PRO A 126 -2.73 29.20 2.17
N TYR A 127 -3.00 28.09 1.51
CA TYR A 127 -4.29 27.73 0.93
C TYR A 127 -5.29 27.25 1.99
N SER A 128 -6.56 27.14 1.59
CA SER A 128 -7.57 26.42 2.36
C SER A 128 -7.76 25.03 1.76
N SER A 129 -7.72 23.99 2.58
CA SER A 129 -8.11 22.63 2.21
C SER A 129 -9.59 22.52 1.84
N ARG A 130 -10.41 23.53 2.19
CA ARG A 130 -11.82 23.62 1.83
C ARG A 130 -12.05 24.27 0.45
N ASP A 131 -11.03 24.85 -0.17
CA ASP A 131 -11.15 25.47 -1.49
C ASP A 131 -11.22 24.38 -2.58
N PRO A 132 -12.32 24.29 -3.35
CA PRO A 132 -12.45 23.29 -4.42
C PRO A 132 -11.35 23.39 -5.48
N ALA A 133 -10.82 24.59 -5.77
CA ALA A 133 -9.75 24.75 -6.75
C ALA A 133 -8.42 24.16 -6.26
N VAL A 134 -8.17 24.24 -4.94
CA VAL A 134 -7.02 23.62 -4.28
C VAL A 134 -7.16 22.09 -4.33
N LEU A 135 -8.33 21.56 -4.01
CA LEU A 135 -8.59 20.11 -4.12
C LEU A 135 -8.38 19.59 -5.55
N GLU A 136 -8.87 20.30 -6.57
CA GLU A 136 -8.62 19.92 -7.97
C GLU A 136 -7.13 19.94 -8.34
N SER A 137 -6.41 20.98 -7.93
CA SER A 137 -4.96 21.07 -8.14
C SER A 137 -4.21 19.93 -7.44
N HIS A 138 -4.64 19.53 -6.23
CA HIS A 138 -4.04 18.41 -5.52
C HIS A 138 -4.28 17.08 -6.26
N MET A 139 -5.49 16.82 -6.75
CA MET A 139 -5.78 15.61 -7.53
C MET A 139 -5.00 15.59 -8.86
N GLU A 140 -4.75 16.75 -9.47
CA GLU A 140 -3.88 16.87 -10.64
C GLU A 140 -2.43 16.52 -10.32
N GLN A 141 -1.89 17.02 -9.21
CA GLN A 141 -0.53 16.72 -8.78
C GLN A 141 -0.37 15.24 -8.39
N LEU A 142 -1.35 14.64 -7.73
CA LEU A 142 -1.36 13.21 -7.40
C LEU A 142 -1.38 12.34 -8.66
N ARG A 143 -2.22 12.68 -9.65
CA ARG A 143 -2.20 12.03 -10.96
C ARG A 143 -0.87 12.24 -11.66
N ALA A 144 -0.29 13.44 -11.61
CA ALA A 144 1.03 13.72 -12.15
C ALA A 144 2.14 12.88 -11.49
N ALA A 145 2.01 12.57 -10.20
CA ALA A 145 2.88 11.66 -9.47
C ALA A 145 2.61 10.15 -9.72
N ALA A 146 1.60 9.82 -10.54
CA ALA A 146 1.13 8.45 -10.79
C ALA A 146 0.67 7.70 -9.52
N ALA A 147 0.28 8.42 -8.47
CA ALA A 147 -0.20 7.83 -7.23
C ALA A 147 -1.69 7.55 -7.30
N GLY A 148 -2.08 6.29 -7.10
CA GLY A 148 -3.46 5.85 -7.22
C GLY A 148 -4.27 5.97 -5.93
N VAL A 149 -3.63 6.14 -4.77
CA VAL A 149 -4.33 6.10 -3.47
C VAL A 149 -3.92 7.23 -2.54
N LEU A 150 -4.92 7.98 -2.09
CA LEU A 150 -4.83 9.06 -1.12
C LEU A 150 -5.17 8.56 0.29
N VAL A 151 -4.20 8.60 1.20
CA VAL A 151 -4.39 8.22 2.60
C VAL A 151 -4.69 9.47 3.42
N LEU A 152 -5.98 9.73 3.64
CA LEU A 152 -6.47 10.92 4.33
C LEU A 152 -6.22 10.81 5.84
N SER A 153 -5.50 11.80 6.40
CA SER A 153 -5.47 12.01 7.84
C SER A 153 -6.87 12.37 8.33
N TRP A 154 -7.42 11.58 9.25
CA TRP A 154 -8.81 11.68 9.64
C TRP A 154 -8.97 11.67 11.15
N TYR A 155 -9.89 12.51 11.61
CA TYR A 155 -10.38 12.53 12.98
C TYR A 155 -11.88 12.28 12.98
N PRO A 156 -12.43 11.67 14.04
CA PRO A 156 -13.88 11.51 14.19
C PRO A 156 -14.64 12.84 14.10
N PRO A 157 -15.94 12.81 13.77
CA PRO A 157 -16.76 14.02 13.72
C PRO A 157 -16.66 14.86 15.00
N GLY A 158 -16.39 16.16 14.83
CA GLY A 158 -16.21 17.11 15.94
C GLY A 158 -14.86 17.02 16.65
N VAL A 159 -13.92 16.19 16.16
CA VAL A 159 -12.56 16.05 16.70
C VAL A 159 -11.55 16.59 15.69
N ALA A 160 -10.47 17.17 16.19
CA ALA A 160 -9.33 17.67 15.44
C ALA A 160 -8.04 17.42 16.23
N ASP A 161 -6.88 17.66 15.62
CA ASP A 161 -5.64 17.79 16.38
C ASP A 161 -5.60 19.10 17.18
N ASP A 162 -4.65 19.20 18.11
CA ASP A 162 -4.51 20.33 19.04
C ASP A 162 -4.33 21.70 18.36
N ASN A 163 -3.96 21.74 17.08
CA ASN A 163 -3.68 22.97 16.33
C ASN A 163 -4.65 23.17 15.14
N GLY A 164 -5.64 22.29 15.00
CA GLY A 164 -6.56 22.24 13.86
C GLY A 164 -8.02 22.51 14.22
N GLU A 165 -8.87 22.27 13.23
CA GLU A 165 -10.34 22.32 13.34
C GLU A 165 -10.92 21.01 12.76
N PRO A 166 -12.17 20.62 13.09
CA PRO A 166 -12.76 19.41 12.54
C PRO A 166 -12.80 19.42 11.00
N THR A 167 -12.37 18.31 10.38
CA THR A 167 -12.22 18.17 8.92
C THR A 167 -13.10 17.08 8.31
N GLU A 168 -13.91 16.40 9.12
CA GLU A 168 -14.73 15.26 8.66
C GLU A 168 -15.72 15.64 7.55
N ASP A 169 -16.23 16.87 7.57
CA ASP A 169 -17.16 17.38 6.57
C ASP A 169 -16.52 17.57 5.18
N LEU A 170 -15.18 17.58 5.08
CA LEU A 170 -14.47 17.62 3.81
C LEU A 170 -14.37 16.25 3.12
N VAL A 171 -14.57 15.15 3.85
CA VAL A 171 -14.37 13.79 3.31
C VAL A 171 -15.21 13.54 2.05
N PRO A 172 -16.52 13.89 1.98
CA PRO A 172 -17.31 13.72 0.76
C PRO A 172 -16.74 14.48 -0.46
N ALA A 173 -16.34 15.74 -0.28
CA ALA A 173 -15.80 16.55 -1.38
C ALA A 173 -14.46 16.00 -1.90
N ILE A 174 -13.61 15.50 -1.01
CA ILE A 174 -12.34 14.85 -1.36
C ILE A 174 -12.61 13.57 -2.16
N LEU A 175 -13.57 12.77 -1.72
CA LEU A 175 -13.97 11.54 -2.40
C LEU A 175 -14.52 11.83 -3.80
N ASP A 176 -15.33 12.86 -3.97
CA ASP A 176 -15.85 13.29 -5.28
C ASP A 176 -14.74 13.77 -6.22
N SER A 177 -13.81 14.60 -5.73
CA SER A 177 -12.64 15.04 -6.50
C SER A 177 -11.71 13.89 -6.88
N ALA A 178 -11.45 12.96 -5.96
CA ALA A 178 -10.64 11.78 -6.23
C ALA A 178 -11.30 10.88 -7.29
N ASN A 179 -12.61 10.63 -7.18
CA ASN A 179 -13.35 9.79 -8.11
C ASN A 179 -13.31 10.33 -9.54
N ARG A 180 -13.41 11.66 -9.73
CA ARG A 180 -13.31 12.31 -11.04
C ARG A 180 -11.95 12.12 -11.73
N ARG A 181 -10.89 11.77 -10.98
CA ARG A 181 -9.54 11.51 -11.51
C ARG A 181 -9.12 10.05 -11.41
N ASN A 182 -10.05 9.13 -11.13
CA ASN A 182 -9.80 7.71 -10.86
C ASN A 182 -8.89 7.45 -9.65
N ILE A 183 -8.67 8.43 -8.77
CA ILE A 183 -7.90 8.25 -7.54
C ILE A 183 -8.80 7.59 -6.49
N LYS A 184 -8.25 6.65 -5.73
CA LYS A 184 -8.91 6.09 -4.55
C LYS A 184 -8.49 6.84 -3.30
N SER A 185 -9.34 6.86 -2.29
CA SER A 185 -9.03 7.43 -0.99
C SER A 185 -9.41 6.47 0.13
N MET A 186 -8.60 6.46 1.18
CA MET A 186 -8.84 5.76 2.43
C MET A 186 -8.57 6.68 3.61
N VAL A 187 -8.95 6.20 4.79
CA VAL A 187 -8.78 6.91 6.06
C VAL A 187 -7.60 6.33 6.85
N ARG A 188 -6.73 7.20 7.35
CA ARG A 188 -5.77 6.91 8.42
C ARG A 188 -6.43 7.24 9.76
N LEU A 189 -6.50 6.26 10.65
CA LEU A 189 -7.04 6.43 11.99
C LEU A 189 -5.94 6.95 12.92
N SER A 190 -6.15 8.14 13.50
CA SER A 190 -5.35 8.65 14.61
C SER A 190 -5.75 7.99 15.94
N PRO A 191 -4.82 7.87 16.92
CA PRO A 191 -5.13 7.35 18.25
C PRO A 191 -6.22 8.15 18.97
N GLU A 192 -6.77 7.56 20.03
CA GLU A 192 -7.67 8.27 20.94
C GLU A 192 -6.95 9.41 21.67
N ASN A 193 -7.57 10.58 21.75
CA ASN A 193 -7.25 11.53 22.80
C ASN A 193 -7.65 10.89 24.14
N LYS A 194 -6.70 10.77 25.07
CA LYS A 194 -6.95 10.21 26.41
C LYS A 194 -8.11 10.97 27.07
N GLY A 195 -9.25 10.30 27.26
CA GLY A 195 -10.36 10.84 28.05
C GLY A 195 -11.76 10.54 27.51
N GLU A 196 -11.92 10.32 26.20
CA GLU A 196 -13.22 10.00 25.63
C GLU A 196 -13.33 8.52 25.25
N ARG A 197 -14.08 7.75 26.05
CA ARG A 197 -14.56 6.41 25.68
C ARG A 197 -15.56 6.53 24.52
N ARG A 198 -15.08 6.70 23.30
CA ARG A 198 -15.91 6.52 22.09
C ARG A 198 -15.65 5.15 21.50
N THR A 199 -16.70 4.49 21.06
CA THR A 199 -16.57 3.17 20.44
C THR A 199 -16.02 3.32 19.03
N LEU A 200 -15.37 2.28 18.49
CA LEU A 200 -14.97 2.25 17.07
C LEU A 200 -16.17 2.40 16.11
N GLN A 201 -17.39 2.13 16.56
CA GLN A 201 -18.63 2.35 15.82
C GLN A 201 -18.93 3.85 15.61
N ASP A 202 -18.60 4.72 16.58
CA ASP A 202 -18.69 6.18 16.41
C ASP A 202 -17.66 6.70 15.40
N ARG A 203 -16.66 5.87 15.08
CA ARG A 203 -15.58 6.14 14.13
C ARG A 203 -15.73 5.40 12.82
N ASP A 204 -16.89 4.82 12.55
CA ASP A 204 -17.09 3.94 11.41
C ASP A 204 -17.00 4.70 10.07
N PRO A 205 -15.96 4.46 9.25
CA PRO A 205 -15.84 5.06 7.94
C PRO A 205 -16.76 4.38 6.91
N SER A 206 -17.56 3.38 7.30
CA SER A 206 -18.52 2.72 6.40
C SER A 206 -19.50 3.68 5.74
N ARG A 207 -19.76 4.85 6.35
CA ARG A 207 -20.53 5.93 5.74
C ARG A 207 -19.98 6.32 4.36
N TYR A 208 -18.67 6.22 4.17
CA TYR A 208 -17.99 6.46 2.89
C TYR A 208 -17.78 5.19 2.08
N GLY A 209 -17.99 4.01 2.65
CA GLY A 209 -17.64 2.71 2.07
C GLY A 209 -18.38 2.33 0.78
N LYS A 210 -19.47 3.05 0.45
CA LYS A 210 -20.22 2.93 -0.80
C LYS A 210 -19.72 3.85 -1.92
N HIS A 211 -18.86 4.82 -1.60
CA HIS A 211 -18.36 5.79 -2.56
C HIS A 211 -17.41 5.14 -3.57
N GLY A 212 -17.49 5.52 -4.85
CA GLY A 212 -16.67 4.91 -5.93
C GLY A 212 -15.16 5.10 -5.76
N ALA A 213 -14.75 6.17 -5.09
CA ALA A 213 -13.36 6.42 -4.71
C ALA A 213 -12.92 5.74 -3.40
N PHE A 214 -13.81 5.14 -2.61
CA PHE A 214 -13.40 4.49 -1.37
C PHE A 214 -12.50 3.29 -1.68
N TYR A 215 -11.27 3.31 -1.17
CA TYR A 215 -10.28 2.29 -1.47
C TYR A 215 -10.63 0.96 -0.80
N ARG A 216 -10.44 -0.12 -1.55
CA ARG A 216 -10.48 -1.48 -1.05
C ARG A 216 -9.29 -2.25 -1.58
N TYR A 217 -8.59 -2.91 -0.67
CA TYR A 217 -7.52 -3.83 -0.99
C TYR A 217 -8.10 -5.17 -1.42
N LYS A 218 -7.65 -5.66 -2.57
CA LYS A 218 -8.01 -6.98 -3.08
C LYS A 218 -6.91 -7.98 -2.76
N SER A 219 -7.18 -8.90 -1.83
CA SER A 219 -6.22 -9.94 -1.46
C SER A 219 -6.01 -10.96 -2.59
N SER A 220 -4.93 -11.74 -2.48
CA SER A 220 -4.65 -12.90 -3.33
C SER A 220 -5.76 -13.97 -3.31
N THR A 221 -6.51 -14.04 -2.22
CA THR A 221 -7.69 -14.92 -2.06
C THR A 221 -8.97 -14.33 -2.69
N GLY A 222 -8.91 -13.13 -3.26
CA GLY A 222 -10.03 -12.46 -3.91
C GLY A 222 -10.95 -11.68 -2.96
N LYS A 223 -10.64 -11.61 -1.66
CA LYS A 223 -11.38 -10.75 -0.72
C LYS A 223 -11.11 -9.29 -1.05
N ASN A 224 -12.16 -8.45 -1.01
CA ASN A 224 -12.08 -7.02 -1.32
C ASN A 224 -12.46 -6.20 -0.08
N LEU A 225 -11.47 -5.82 0.73
CA LEU A 225 -11.66 -5.26 2.06
C LEU A 225 -11.15 -3.80 2.13
N PRO A 226 -11.79 -2.91 2.90
CA PRO A 226 -11.20 -1.62 3.26
C PRO A 226 -9.80 -1.82 3.85
N LEU A 227 -8.87 -0.90 3.59
CA LEU A 227 -7.56 -0.87 4.25
C LEU A 227 -7.47 0.36 5.15
N PHE A 228 -6.94 0.18 6.36
CA PHE A 228 -6.79 1.22 7.36
C PHE A 228 -5.36 1.25 7.90
N TYR A 229 -4.76 2.44 7.89
CA TYR A 229 -3.52 2.71 8.62
C TYR A 229 -3.87 3.22 10.01
N ILE A 230 -3.29 2.62 11.04
CA ILE A 230 -3.47 3.06 12.43
C ILE A 230 -2.18 3.71 12.91
N TYR A 231 -2.19 5.03 13.01
CA TYR A 231 -1.06 5.80 13.52
C TYR A 231 -0.91 5.60 15.03
N ASP A 232 0.33 5.55 15.52
CA ASP A 232 0.69 5.31 16.92
C ASP A 232 -0.10 4.16 17.58
N SER A 233 -0.33 3.08 16.81
CA SER A 233 -1.09 1.90 17.25
C SER A 233 -0.54 1.26 18.54
N TYR A 234 0.75 1.48 18.83
CA TYR A 234 1.43 1.01 20.04
C TYR A 234 0.96 1.69 21.33
N LEU A 235 0.20 2.79 21.27
CA LEU A 235 -0.41 3.42 22.44
C LEU A 235 -1.54 2.57 23.04
N THR A 236 -2.12 1.66 22.24
CA THR A 236 -3.13 0.70 22.70
C THR A 236 -2.49 -0.68 22.87
N PRO A 237 -2.67 -1.36 24.03
CA PRO A 237 -2.07 -2.66 24.29
C PRO A 237 -2.51 -3.74 23.28
N PRO A 238 -1.65 -4.72 22.97
CA PRO A 238 -1.95 -5.77 22.00
C PRO A 238 -3.19 -6.60 22.38
N GLU A 239 -3.47 -6.82 23.66
CA GLU A 239 -4.66 -7.55 24.12
C GLU A 239 -5.96 -6.81 23.76
N SER A 240 -5.92 -5.48 23.81
CA SER A 240 -7.06 -4.64 23.43
C SER A 240 -7.29 -4.69 21.92
N TRP A 241 -6.22 -4.69 21.12
CA TRP A 241 -6.31 -4.92 19.68
C TRP A 241 -6.81 -6.33 19.35
N ALA A 242 -6.31 -7.36 20.04
CA ALA A 242 -6.71 -8.74 19.80
C ALA A 242 -8.20 -8.97 20.06
N ASN A 243 -8.80 -8.29 21.04
CA ASN A 243 -10.24 -8.32 21.28
C ASN A 243 -11.07 -7.88 20.06
N LEU A 244 -10.51 -7.02 19.21
CA LEU A 244 -11.15 -6.48 18.01
C LEU A 244 -10.72 -7.21 16.73
N LEU A 245 -9.42 -7.47 16.56
CA LEU A 245 -8.82 -7.91 15.31
C LEU A 245 -8.54 -9.41 15.26
N SER A 246 -8.62 -10.14 16.37
CA SER A 246 -8.61 -11.61 16.35
C SER A 246 -10.00 -12.15 16.01
N SER A 247 -10.06 -13.26 15.28
CA SER A 247 -11.32 -13.99 15.02
C SER A 247 -11.98 -14.53 16.30
N SER A 248 -11.20 -14.78 17.35
CA SER A 248 -11.67 -15.21 18.67
C SER A 248 -11.86 -14.05 19.66
N GLY A 249 -11.65 -12.81 19.22
CA GLY A 249 -11.79 -11.61 20.05
C GLY A 249 -13.23 -11.39 20.53
N SER A 250 -13.39 -10.91 21.77
CA SER A 250 -14.70 -10.65 22.39
C SER A 250 -15.56 -9.62 21.64
N HIS A 251 -14.92 -8.72 20.90
CA HIS A 251 -15.55 -7.69 20.07
C HIS A 251 -15.06 -7.77 18.62
N SER A 252 -14.80 -9.00 18.14
CA SER A 252 -14.20 -9.20 16.83
C SER A 252 -15.03 -8.56 15.71
N ILE A 253 -14.35 -7.79 14.85
CA ILE A 253 -14.91 -7.29 13.59
C ILE A 253 -14.60 -8.19 12.40
N ARG A 254 -13.81 -9.26 12.60
CA ARG A 254 -13.45 -10.21 11.55
C ARG A 254 -14.68 -10.96 11.05
N ASN A 255 -14.80 -11.13 9.73
CA ASN A 255 -15.96 -11.73 9.06
C ASN A 255 -17.30 -11.02 9.35
N THR A 256 -17.25 -9.74 9.73
CA THR A 256 -18.43 -8.86 9.82
C THR A 256 -18.43 -7.87 8.66
N PRO A 257 -19.51 -7.08 8.45
CA PRO A 257 -19.51 -5.99 7.48
C PRO A 257 -18.43 -4.91 7.72
N TYR A 258 -17.84 -4.87 8.92
CA TYR A 258 -16.80 -3.93 9.35
C TYR A 258 -15.38 -4.51 9.24
N ASP A 259 -15.22 -5.72 8.68
CA ASP A 259 -13.91 -6.33 8.47
C ASP A 259 -13.06 -5.49 7.50
N GLY A 260 -11.75 -5.58 7.64
CA GLY A 260 -10.79 -4.70 6.97
C GLY A 260 -9.37 -5.25 7.03
N VAL A 261 -8.46 -4.56 6.35
CA VAL A 261 -7.02 -4.79 6.43
C VAL A 261 -6.43 -3.71 7.33
N PHE A 262 -5.96 -4.08 8.52
CA PHE A 262 -5.48 -3.15 9.54
C PHE A 262 -3.95 -3.17 9.59
N ILE A 263 -3.34 -2.01 9.31
CA ILE A 263 -1.89 -1.85 9.22
C ILE A 263 -1.39 -1.01 10.39
N ALA A 264 -0.56 -1.61 11.26
CA ALA A 264 -0.02 -0.99 12.47
C ALA A 264 1.27 -0.20 12.20
N LEU A 265 1.51 0.85 12.99
CA LEU A 265 2.78 1.57 12.95
C LEU A 265 3.87 0.82 13.73
N ILE A 266 4.96 0.43 13.06
CA ILE A 266 6.16 -0.12 13.70
C ILE A 266 7.16 1.02 13.98
N VAL A 267 7.53 1.17 15.26
CA VAL A 267 8.49 2.20 15.73
C VAL A 267 9.71 1.54 16.35
N GLU A 268 9.51 0.63 17.30
CA GLU A 268 10.57 -0.15 17.94
C GLU A 268 10.57 -1.60 17.46
N GLU A 269 11.70 -2.29 17.60
CA GLU A 269 11.81 -3.70 17.21
C GLU A 269 10.82 -4.61 17.97
N LYS A 270 10.59 -4.32 19.25
CA LYS A 270 9.67 -5.08 20.10
C LYS A 270 8.24 -5.09 19.56
N HIS A 271 7.82 -4.00 18.90
CA HIS A 271 6.47 -3.86 18.36
C HIS A 271 6.13 -4.93 17.31
N LYS A 272 7.11 -5.60 16.68
CA LYS A 272 6.84 -6.73 15.77
C LYS A 272 5.95 -7.80 16.40
N HIS A 273 6.25 -8.16 17.66
CA HIS A 273 5.51 -9.20 18.36
C HIS A 273 4.18 -8.69 18.92
N ASP A 274 4.13 -7.42 19.35
CA ASP A 274 2.90 -6.78 19.81
C ASP A 274 1.89 -6.65 18.66
N ILE A 275 2.35 -6.25 17.48
CA ILE A 275 1.54 -6.14 16.26
C ILE A 275 0.99 -7.51 15.86
N LEU A 276 1.83 -8.54 15.85
CA LEU A 276 1.39 -9.91 15.57
C LEU A 276 0.33 -10.39 16.58
N SER A 277 0.61 -10.19 17.88
CA SER A 277 -0.30 -10.61 18.97
C SER A 277 -1.61 -9.82 18.97
N GLY A 278 -1.58 -8.57 18.51
CA GLY A 278 -2.75 -7.71 18.36
C GLY A 278 -3.68 -8.09 17.21
N GLY A 279 -3.29 -9.03 16.34
CA GLY A 279 -4.14 -9.50 15.23
C GLY A 279 -4.19 -8.57 14.02
N PHE A 280 -3.20 -7.68 13.86
CA PHE A 280 -3.05 -6.81 12.70
C PHE A 280 -2.74 -7.61 11.42
N ASP A 281 -3.09 -7.05 10.26
CA ASP A 281 -2.84 -7.67 8.95
C ASP A 281 -1.47 -7.25 8.36
N GLY A 282 -0.82 -6.25 8.95
CA GLY A 282 0.46 -5.75 8.48
C GLY A 282 1.04 -4.62 9.30
N MET A 283 2.18 -4.10 8.86
CA MET A 283 2.84 -2.96 9.47
C MET A 283 3.43 -1.97 8.46
N TYR A 284 3.44 -0.68 8.83
CA TYR A 284 4.02 0.43 8.06
C TYR A 284 4.92 1.31 8.93
N THR A 285 5.73 2.18 8.32
CA THR A 285 6.86 2.84 9.02
C THR A 285 6.73 4.36 9.19
N TYR A 286 5.83 5.00 8.45
CA TYR A 286 5.48 6.43 8.43
C TYR A 286 6.65 7.42 8.27
N PHE A 287 7.56 7.53 9.24
CA PHE A 287 8.50 8.65 9.33
C PHE A 287 9.44 8.75 8.11
N ALA A 288 9.51 9.95 7.53
CA ALA A 288 10.38 10.25 6.38
C ALA A 288 11.88 10.29 6.74
N SER A 289 12.22 10.46 8.02
CA SER A 289 13.59 10.50 8.52
C SER A 289 14.16 9.09 8.73
N ASN A 290 15.08 8.70 7.85
CA ASN A 290 15.88 7.50 8.00
C ASN A 290 16.72 7.59 9.28
N GLY A 291 16.58 6.60 10.16
CA GLY A 291 17.26 6.57 11.45
C GLY A 291 16.46 7.13 12.63
N PHE A 292 15.26 7.70 12.42
CA PHE A 292 14.44 8.23 13.51
C PHE A 292 13.91 7.14 14.45
N SER A 293 13.47 6.02 13.88
CA SER A 293 12.96 4.86 14.61
C SER A 293 13.55 3.56 14.05
N PHE A 294 13.33 2.43 14.73
CA PHE A 294 13.68 1.12 14.17
C PHE A 294 12.94 0.88 12.86
N GLY A 295 11.64 1.23 12.80
CA GLY A 295 10.80 1.06 11.61
C GLY A 295 11.21 1.95 10.44
N SER A 296 11.59 3.21 10.67
CA SER A 296 11.98 4.14 9.59
C SER A 296 13.43 4.00 9.14
N SER A 297 14.22 3.13 9.79
CA SER A 297 15.61 2.88 9.40
C SER A 297 15.69 1.88 8.26
N HIS A 298 16.12 2.31 7.07
CA HIS A 298 16.13 1.49 5.85
C HIS A 298 16.89 0.15 6.02
N GLN A 299 17.95 0.15 6.82
CA GLN A 299 18.75 -1.05 7.12
C GLN A 299 17.95 -2.18 7.78
N ASN A 300 16.84 -1.86 8.46
CA ASN A 300 16.00 -2.83 9.15
C ASN A 300 14.88 -3.39 8.26
N TRP A 301 14.57 -2.76 7.12
CA TRP A 301 13.42 -3.12 6.30
C TRP A 301 13.47 -4.56 5.78
N LYS A 302 14.66 -5.09 5.48
CA LYS A 302 14.80 -6.51 5.10
C LYS A 302 14.37 -7.44 6.25
N ALA A 303 14.80 -7.15 7.47
CA ALA A 303 14.45 -7.96 8.64
C ALA A 303 12.95 -7.85 8.98
N ILE A 304 12.37 -6.65 8.84
CA ILE A 304 10.93 -6.43 9.03
C ILE A 304 10.13 -7.20 7.96
N LYS A 305 10.53 -7.11 6.68
CA LYS A 305 9.89 -7.86 5.58
C LYS A 305 9.95 -9.36 5.82
N THR A 306 11.12 -9.90 6.18
CA THR A 306 11.26 -11.33 6.51
C THR A 306 10.36 -11.75 7.65
N PHE A 307 10.26 -10.94 8.71
CA PHE A 307 9.33 -11.21 9.80
C PHE A 307 7.87 -11.22 9.31
N CYS A 308 7.50 -10.26 8.46
CA CYS A 308 6.16 -10.19 7.90
C CYS A 308 5.84 -11.41 7.03
N ASP A 309 6.76 -11.82 6.16
CA ASP A 309 6.59 -12.97 5.26
C ASP A 309 6.39 -14.29 6.04
N VAL A 310 7.18 -14.52 7.08
CA VAL A 310 7.06 -15.72 7.93
C VAL A 310 5.74 -15.77 8.69
N ASN A 311 5.17 -14.61 9.03
CA ASN A 311 3.95 -14.50 9.83
C ASN A 311 2.71 -14.13 9.00
N ASN A 312 2.79 -14.17 7.67
CA ASN A 312 1.69 -13.79 6.77
C ASN A 312 1.12 -12.38 7.06
N LEU A 313 2.01 -11.44 7.32
CA LEU A 313 1.71 -10.02 7.49
C LEU A 313 2.16 -9.25 6.25
N MET A 314 1.48 -8.15 5.95
CA MET A 314 1.92 -7.20 4.92
C MET A 314 2.97 -6.24 5.48
N PHE A 315 4.07 -6.04 4.75
CA PHE A 315 4.99 -4.95 5.04
C PHE A 315 4.82 -3.81 4.03
N ILE A 316 4.52 -2.61 4.53
CA ILE A 316 4.31 -1.40 3.73
C ILE A 316 5.34 -0.35 4.14
N PRO A 317 6.54 -0.29 3.52
CA PRO A 317 7.52 0.73 3.83
C PRO A 317 7.00 2.13 3.46
N SER A 318 7.33 3.11 4.29
CA SER A 318 7.06 4.53 4.06
C SER A 318 8.33 5.26 3.67
N VAL A 319 8.28 5.95 2.54
CA VAL A 319 9.40 6.72 1.96
C VAL A 319 9.08 8.21 1.98
N GLY A 320 10.08 9.07 2.10
CA GLY A 320 9.87 10.52 2.08
C GLY A 320 11.00 11.30 1.40
N PRO A 321 10.73 12.50 0.89
CA PRO A 321 11.70 13.27 0.11
C PRO A 321 12.79 13.94 0.95
N GLY A 322 12.57 14.03 2.25
CA GLY A 322 13.43 14.64 3.26
C GLY A 322 12.60 14.95 4.50
N TYR A 323 13.17 15.66 5.46
CA TYR A 323 12.49 16.07 6.69
C TYR A 323 13.13 17.31 7.26
N ILE A 324 12.31 18.29 7.69
CA ILE A 324 12.74 19.46 8.44
C ILE A 324 11.53 20.16 9.07
N ASP A 325 11.38 19.99 10.38
CA ASP A 325 10.26 20.54 11.16
C ASP A 325 10.67 21.69 12.08
N THR A 326 11.90 22.20 11.95
CA THR A 326 12.47 23.21 12.86
C THR A 326 11.73 24.54 12.87
N SER A 327 10.84 24.78 11.89
CA SER A 327 9.90 25.90 11.91
C SER A 327 8.95 25.85 13.11
N ILE A 328 8.42 24.65 13.43
CA ILE A 328 7.49 24.43 14.53
C ILE A 328 8.11 23.68 15.71
N ARG A 329 9.20 22.92 15.51
CA ARG A 329 9.96 22.22 16.57
C ARG A 329 11.45 22.61 16.50
N PRO A 330 11.83 23.82 16.95
CA PRO A 330 13.21 24.32 16.80
C PRO A 330 14.30 23.43 17.40
N TRP A 331 13.94 22.58 18.36
CA TRP A 331 14.81 21.63 19.05
C TRP A 331 15.04 20.32 18.29
N ASN A 332 14.30 20.06 17.21
CA ASN A 332 14.28 18.76 16.54
C ASN A 332 15.26 18.62 15.35
N ASN A 333 16.24 19.52 15.23
CA ASN A 333 17.15 19.57 14.08
C ASN A 333 17.98 18.29 13.85
N HIS A 334 18.17 17.44 14.87
CA HIS A 334 18.89 16.17 14.73
C HIS A 334 18.17 15.18 13.80
N ASN A 335 16.85 15.34 13.61
CA ASN A 335 16.05 14.54 12.69
C ASN A 335 15.98 15.12 11.28
N THR A 336 16.52 16.31 11.03
CA THR A 336 16.59 16.93 9.71
C THR A 336 17.30 16.01 8.71
N ARG A 337 16.71 15.87 7.53
CA ARG A 337 17.26 15.15 6.38
C ARG A 337 17.13 16.04 5.15
N ASN A 338 18.26 16.56 4.68
CA ASN A 338 18.31 17.36 3.46
C ASN A 338 17.84 16.54 2.27
N ARG A 339 17.08 17.15 1.36
CA ARG A 339 16.56 16.44 0.17
C ARG A 339 17.64 16.09 -0.85
N VAL A 340 18.78 16.79 -0.81
CA VAL A 340 19.94 16.62 -1.71
C VAL A 340 19.50 16.53 -3.18
N ASN A 341 18.73 17.52 -3.63
CA ASN A 341 18.17 17.61 -4.99
C ASN A 341 17.45 16.33 -5.45
N GLY A 342 16.69 15.70 -4.54
CA GLY A 342 15.96 14.46 -4.80
C GLY A 342 16.71 13.18 -4.46
N LYS A 343 18.04 13.22 -4.24
CA LYS A 343 18.82 12.00 -4.01
C LYS A 343 18.42 11.26 -2.74
N TYR A 344 18.06 11.99 -1.68
CA TYR A 344 17.54 11.37 -0.45
C TYR A 344 16.27 10.56 -0.73
N TYR A 345 15.36 11.12 -1.53
CA TYR A 345 14.10 10.48 -1.90
C TYR A 345 14.34 9.21 -2.72
N GLU A 346 15.18 9.30 -3.76
CA GLU A 346 15.52 8.15 -4.61
C GLU A 346 16.20 7.03 -3.81
N THR A 347 17.04 7.36 -2.83
CA THR A 347 17.64 6.36 -1.93
C THR A 347 16.59 5.66 -1.06
N SER A 348 15.59 6.38 -0.56
CA SER A 348 14.48 5.80 0.20
C SER A 348 13.59 4.90 -0.68
N LEU A 349 13.24 5.37 -1.88
CA LEU A 349 12.48 4.62 -2.87
C LEU A 349 13.20 3.34 -3.33
N GLN A 350 14.51 3.43 -3.59
CA GLN A 350 15.33 2.26 -3.90
C GLN A 350 15.33 1.24 -2.76
N ALA A 351 15.48 1.70 -1.51
CA ALA A 351 15.48 0.80 -0.36
C ALA A 351 14.12 0.08 -0.20
N ALA A 352 13.02 0.78 -0.47
CA ALA A 352 11.67 0.20 -0.43
C ALA A 352 11.50 -0.83 -1.55
N LEU A 353 11.95 -0.53 -2.77
CA LEU A 353 11.90 -1.46 -3.90
C LEU A 353 12.67 -2.77 -3.61
N MET A 354 13.84 -2.69 -2.97
CA MET A 354 14.70 -3.84 -2.69
C MET A 354 14.07 -4.89 -1.75
N VAL A 355 13.10 -4.51 -0.93
CA VAL A 355 12.40 -5.44 -0.03
C VAL A 355 11.12 -6.01 -0.64
N ARG A 356 10.85 -5.73 -1.93
CA ARG A 356 9.73 -6.27 -2.71
C ARG A 356 8.37 -6.20 -1.98
N PRO A 357 7.93 -5.00 -1.54
CA PRO A 357 6.67 -4.85 -0.85
C PRO A 357 5.51 -4.92 -1.85
N GLU A 358 4.31 -5.24 -1.36
CA GLU A 358 3.09 -5.19 -2.18
C GLU A 358 2.62 -3.76 -2.41
N ILE A 359 2.78 -2.90 -1.40
CA ILE A 359 2.35 -1.49 -1.39
C ILE A 359 3.52 -0.64 -0.88
N VAL A 360 3.70 0.55 -1.43
CA VAL A 360 4.62 1.58 -0.91
C VAL A 360 3.81 2.80 -0.48
N THR A 361 4.16 3.36 0.68
CA THR A 361 3.56 4.62 1.16
C THR A 361 4.54 5.78 1.01
N ILE A 362 4.03 6.96 0.66
CA ILE A 362 4.80 8.20 0.55
C ILE A 362 4.39 9.13 1.68
N THR A 363 5.36 9.52 2.49
CA THR A 363 5.28 10.53 3.54
C THR A 363 6.01 11.78 3.04
N SER A 364 5.31 12.74 2.46
CA SER A 364 3.85 12.90 2.33
C SER A 364 3.47 13.69 1.08
N PHE A 365 2.17 13.84 0.79
CA PHE A 365 1.73 14.81 -0.20
C PHE A 365 2.02 16.23 0.28
N ASN A 366 1.45 16.62 1.44
CA ASN A 366 1.41 18.00 1.91
C ASN A 366 1.56 18.16 3.44
N GLU A 367 2.39 17.36 4.11
CA GLU A 367 2.77 17.65 5.51
C GLU A 367 3.85 18.73 5.55
N TRP A 368 3.41 19.98 5.36
CA TRP A 368 4.28 21.15 5.24
C TRP A 368 5.05 21.44 6.52
N HIS A 369 4.47 21.17 7.69
CA HIS A 369 5.10 21.42 8.98
C HIS A 369 6.41 20.65 9.15
N GLU A 370 6.44 19.41 8.64
CA GLU A 370 7.58 18.52 8.77
C GLU A 370 8.51 18.54 7.55
N GLY A 371 8.21 19.36 6.55
CA GLY A 371 9.03 19.48 5.34
C GLY A 371 9.11 18.17 4.54
N THR A 372 8.11 17.29 4.64
CA THR A 372 8.07 15.99 3.97
C THR A 372 7.23 15.98 2.69
N GLN A 373 6.62 17.11 2.34
CA GLN A 373 5.70 17.25 1.21
C GLN A 373 6.39 17.01 -0.15
N ILE A 374 5.70 16.31 -1.05
CA ILE A 374 6.02 16.26 -2.49
C ILE A 374 5.22 17.30 -3.31
N GLU A 375 4.21 17.94 -2.71
CA GLU A 375 3.49 19.06 -3.29
C GLU A 375 4.46 20.15 -3.77
N LYS A 376 4.09 20.84 -4.85
CA LYS A 376 4.90 21.89 -5.46
C LYS A 376 5.23 23.01 -4.47
N ALA A 377 6.51 23.34 -4.37
CA ALA A 377 7.00 24.45 -3.56
C ALA A 377 7.70 25.50 -4.43
N LEU A 378 7.60 26.77 -4.03
CA LEU A 378 8.24 27.90 -4.71
C LEU A 378 9.36 28.51 -3.85
N PRO A 379 10.40 29.07 -4.49
CA PRO A 379 11.34 29.97 -3.83
C PRO A 379 10.59 31.17 -3.24
N LYS A 380 10.75 31.39 -1.93
CA LYS A 380 10.15 32.55 -1.24
C LYS A 380 11.17 33.14 -0.26
N LYS A 381 11.34 34.46 -0.37
CA LYS A 381 12.14 35.26 0.54
C LYS A 381 11.29 36.41 1.06
N THR A 382 11.30 36.59 2.37
CA THR A 382 10.68 37.71 3.07
C THR A 382 11.78 38.53 3.75
N GLN A 383 11.41 39.60 4.45
CA GLN A 383 12.38 40.39 5.21
C GLN A 383 13.01 39.59 6.36
N THR A 384 12.25 38.65 6.94
CA THR A 384 12.62 37.91 8.14
C THR A 384 12.99 36.46 7.86
N ARG A 385 12.70 35.94 6.66
CA ARG A 385 12.80 34.51 6.37
C ARG A 385 13.24 34.20 4.94
N MET A 386 14.07 33.17 4.82
CA MET A 386 14.37 32.50 3.55
C MET A 386 13.80 31.09 3.66
N TYR A 387 12.80 30.79 2.85
CA TYR A 387 12.25 29.44 2.78
C TYR A 387 13.17 28.55 1.97
N LEU A 388 13.21 27.26 2.31
CA LEU A 388 13.81 26.26 1.46
C LEU A 388 12.92 26.06 0.21
N ASP A 389 13.56 25.62 -0.86
CA ASP A 389 12.90 25.39 -2.14
C ASP A 389 13.53 24.18 -2.87
N TYR A 390 13.11 23.96 -4.11
CA TYR A 390 13.53 22.82 -4.92
C TYR A 390 14.60 23.19 -5.96
N LEU A 391 15.14 24.42 -5.92
CA LEU A 391 16.16 24.85 -6.87
C LEU A 391 17.41 23.97 -6.80
N PRO A 392 18.09 23.72 -7.94
CA PRO A 392 17.86 24.34 -9.25
C PRO A 392 16.74 23.70 -10.09
N HIS A 393 15.99 22.75 -9.53
CA HIS A 393 14.89 22.08 -10.23
C HIS A 393 13.58 22.87 -10.14
N LYS A 394 12.61 22.45 -10.93
CA LYS A 394 11.27 23.04 -10.97
C LYS A 394 10.42 22.62 -9.76
N PRO A 395 9.31 23.33 -9.46
CA PRO A 395 8.40 22.98 -8.36
C PRO A 395 7.87 21.55 -8.43
N GLU A 396 7.71 20.98 -9.63
CA GLU A 396 7.22 19.62 -9.87
C GLU A 396 8.24 18.49 -9.64
N LEU A 397 9.49 18.76 -9.27
CA LEU A 397 10.57 17.76 -9.13
C LEU A 397 10.12 16.49 -8.39
N TYR A 398 9.50 16.62 -7.22
CA TYR A 398 9.16 15.46 -6.40
C TYR A 398 7.99 14.67 -6.96
N LEU A 399 7.06 15.31 -7.67
CA LEU A 399 5.99 14.63 -8.41
C LEU A 399 6.58 13.79 -9.56
N GLU A 400 7.53 14.35 -10.31
CA GLU A 400 8.23 13.64 -11.40
C GLU A 400 9.04 12.44 -10.88
N LEU A 401 9.75 12.62 -9.76
CA LEU A 401 10.47 11.51 -9.11
C LEU A 401 9.51 10.43 -8.62
N THR A 402 8.38 10.80 -8.01
CA THR A 402 7.38 9.82 -7.59
C THR A 402 6.86 9.02 -8.77
N ARG A 403 6.50 9.68 -9.88
CA ARG A 403 6.06 8.99 -11.12
C ARG A 403 7.11 8.01 -11.63
N LYS A 404 8.35 8.46 -11.81
CA LYS A 404 9.47 7.63 -12.29
C LYS A 404 9.60 6.35 -11.46
N TRP A 405 9.51 6.47 -10.14
CA TRP A 405 9.66 5.34 -9.23
C TRP A 405 8.40 4.48 -9.13
N ALA A 406 7.21 5.04 -9.30
CA ALA A 406 5.97 4.27 -9.40
C ALA A 406 5.97 3.37 -10.65
N GLU A 407 6.40 3.91 -11.80
CA GLU A 407 6.57 3.16 -13.05
C GLU A 407 7.60 2.02 -12.89
N GLN A 408 8.75 2.33 -12.28
CA GLN A 408 9.78 1.32 -11.98
C GLN A 408 9.27 0.25 -11.01
N PHE A 409 8.57 0.65 -9.95
CA PHE A 409 7.99 -0.27 -8.97
C PHE A 409 7.01 -1.23 -9.61
N ASN A 410 6.08 -0.73 -10.45
CA ASN A 410 5.12 -1.58 -11.14
C ASN A 410 5.82 -2.57 -12.09
N LYS A 411 6.80 -2.10 -12.87
CA LYS A 411 7.59 -2.94 -13.78
C LYS A 411 8.34 -4.06 -13.05
N GLU A 412 8.92 -3.78 -11.89
CA GLU A 412 9.61 -4.76 -11.06
C GLU A 412 8.63 -5.73 -10.41
N LYS A 413 7.49 -5.23 -9.92
CA LYS A 413 6.43 -6.05 -9.32
C LYS A 413 5.87 -7.08 -10.30
N GLU A 414 5.69 -6.71 -11.57
CA GLU A 414 5.31 -7.65 -12.64
C GLU A 414 6.33 -8.79 -12.78
N GLN A 415 7.63 -8.52 -12.61
CA GLN A 415 8.67 -9.55 -12.68
C GLN A 415 8.67 -10.45 -11.44
N TRP A 416 8.39 -9.91 -10.25
CA TRP A 416 8.33 -10.70 -9.01
C TRP A 416 7.17 -11.70 -9.02
N LEU A 417 6.08 -11.37 -9.73
CA LEU A 417 4.88 -12.20 -9.84
C LEU A 417 4.99 -13.28 -10.93
N ILE A 418 6.01 -13.22 -11.79
CA ILE A 418 6.36 -14.34 -12.66
C ILE A 418 7.05 -15.39 -11.78
N PRO A 419 6.54 -16.63 -11.69
CA PRO A 419 7.29 -17.68 -11.02
C PRO A 419 8.63 -17.81 -11.74
N HIS A 420 9.71 -17.40 -11.09
CA HIS A 420 11.02 -17.90 -11.47
C HIS A 420 10.97 -19.41 -11.22
N LEU A 421 10.67 -20.17 -12.27
CA LEU A 421 11.14 -21.53 -12.38
C LEU A 421 12.66 -21.43 -12.46
N GLU A 422 13.32 -21.20 -11.32
CA GLU A 422 14.70 -21.61 -11.22
C GLU A 422 14.70 -23.12 -11.44
N PRO A 423 15.46 -23.64 -12.41
CA PRO A 423 15.69 -25.06 -12.49
C PRO A 423 16.41 -25.44 -11.21
N VAL A 424 15.67 -26.02 -10.26
CA VAL A 424 16.27 -26.77 -9.15
C VAL A 424 17.32 -27.67 -9.80
N PRO A 425 18.60 -27.63 -9.39
CA PRO A 425 19.61 -28.51 -9.97
C PRO A 425 19.25 -29.94 -9.58
N VAL A 426 18.46 -30.62 -10.41
CA VAL A 426 18.15 -32.07 -10.33
C VAL A 426 19.46 -32.88 -10.23
N ILE A 427 20.57 -32.30 -10.70
CA ILE A 427 21.94 -32.83 -10.62
C ILE A 427 22.42 -33.05 -9.17
N GLN A 428 21.96 -32.27 -8.19
CA GLN A 428 22.44 -32.40 -6.81
C GLN A 428 21.68 -33.46 -5.99
N TYR A 429 20.43 -33.77 -6.36
CA TYR A 429 19.64 -34.81 -5.70
C TYR A 429 19.99 -36.22 -6.20
N ILE A 430 20.30 -36.38 -7.50
CA ILE A 430 20.68 -37.66 -8.11
C ILE A 430 22.02 -38.19 -7.55
N ARG A 431 22.92 -37.32 -7.11
CA ARG A 431 24.23 -37.71 -6.56
C ARG A 431 24.18 -38.31 -5.15
N HIS A 432 23.09 -38.18 -4.41
CA HIS A 432 23.03 -38.63 -3.00
C HIS A 432 22.09 -39.80 -2.74
N ASN A 433 21.05 -40.02 -3.55
CA ASN A 433 19.95 -40.92 -3.16
C ASN A 433 19.63 -42.08 -4.14
N GLY A 434 20.41 -42.26 -5.22
CA GLY A 434 20.12 -43.32 -6.20
C GLY A 434 18.85 -43.05 -7.04
N PRO A 435 18.52 -43.93 -8.01
CA PRO A 435 17.45 -43.68 -8.96
C PRO A 435 16.07 -43.71 -8.29
N LEU A 436 15.37 -42.59 -8.34
CA LEU A 436 13.98 -42.42 -7.90
C LEU A 436 13.00 -42.98 -8.95
N ASP A 437 11.92 -43.58 -8.48
CA ASP A 437 10.82 -44.12 -9.28
C ASP A 437 10.04 -42.99 -9.99
N ILE A 438 10.28 -42.87 -11.30
CA ILE A 438 9.84 -41.80 -12.21
C ILE A 438 8.30 -41.70 -12.34
N LYS A 439 7.54 -42.71 -11.89
CA LYS A 439 6.07 -42.71 -11.97
C LYS A 439 5.38 -41.67 -11.08
N SER A 440 5.94 -41.35 -9.92
CA SER A 440 5.21 -40.53 -8.93
C SER A 440 5.19 -39.04 -9.26
N GLU A 441 6.24 -38.51 -9.92
CA GLU A 441 6.30 -37.09 -10.30
C GLU A 441 5.60 -36.79 -11.64
N SER A 442 5.53 -37.75 -12.59
CA SER A 442 4.78 -37.57 -13.83
C SER A 442 3.28 -37.39 -13.57
N ASP A 443 2.75 -38.15 -12.61
CA ASP A 443 1.34 -38.08 -12.22
C ASP A 443 1.03 -36.78 -11.47
N MET A 444 1.96 -36.27 -10.67
CA MET A 444 1.81 -35.04 -9.91
C MET A 444 1.95 -33.80 -10.80
N ALA A 445 2.89 -33.80 -11.75
CA ALA A 445 3.04 -32.78 -12.77
C ALA A 445 1.85 -32.76 -13.74
N MET A 446 1.34 -33.94 -14.14
CA MET A 446 0.13 -34.04 -14.96
C MET A 446 -1.13 -33.62 -14.20
N GLN A 447 -1.30 -33.98 -12.93
CA GLN A 447 -2.42 -33.46 -12.13
C GLN A 447 -2.37 -31.94 -12.00
N TYR A 448 -1.18 -31.35 -11.90
CA TYR A 448 -1.02 -29.89 -11.85
C TYR A 448 -1.33 -29.22 -13.20
N VAL A 449 -0.92 -29.81 -14.32
CA VAL A 449 -1.21 -29.31 -15.69
C VAL A 449 -2.67 -29.50 -16.05
N THR A 450 -3.26 -30.66 -15.79
CA THR A 450 -4.67 -30.98 -16.08
C THR A 450 -5.62 -30.09 -15.26
N LYS A 451 -5.35 -29.88 -13.97
CA LYS A 451 -6.15 -29.00 -13.09
C LYS A 451 -6.05 -27.51 -13.48
N ARG A 452 -5.04 -27.15 -14.26
CA ARG A 452 -4.84 -25.78 -14.80
C ARG A 452 -5.42 -25.64 -16.21
N MET A 453 -5.41 -26.71 -17.01
CA MET A 453 -6.09 -26.77 -18.32
C MET A 453 -7.62 -26.87 -18.19
N GLU A 454 -8.17 -27.54 -17.18
CA GLU A 454 -9.62 -27.53 -16.90
C GLU A 454 -10.18 -26.15 -16.55
N LYS A 455 -9.33 -25.21 -16.14
CA LYS A 455 -9.70 -23.80 -15.89
C LYS A 455 -9.58 -22.90 -17.11
N VAL A 456 -9.06 -23.41 -18.23
CA VAL A 456 -8.92 -22.69 -19.49
C VAL A 456 -9.83 -23.35 -20.50
N ASP A 457 -11.03 -22.80 -20.65
CA ASP A 457 -11.93 -23.20 -21.73
C ASP A 457 -11.38 -22.67 -23.07
N VAL A 458 -10.55 -23.51 -23.73
CA VAL A 458 -9.87 -23.18 -24.99
C VAL A 458 -10.86 -23.01 -26.14
N HIS A 459 -12.07 -23.62 -26.07
CA HIS A 459 -13.11 -23.42 -27.09
C HIS A 459 -13.71 -22.02 -27.03
N CYS A 460 -13.90 -21.45 -25.83
CA CYS A 460 -14.37 -20.08 -25.66
C CYS A 460 -13.38 -19.00 -26.19
N LEU A 461 -12.09 -19.34 -26.29
CA LEU A 461 -11.02 -18.47 -26.80
C LEU A 461 -10.95 -18.42 -28.33
N ILE A 462 -11.44 -19.45 -29.02
CA ILE A 462 -11.36 -19.57 -30.49
C ILE A 462 -12.64 -19.00 -31.14
N ASP A 463 -13.82 -19.22 -30.55
CA ASP A 463 -15.09 -18.86 -31.20
C ASP A 463 -15.45 -17.36 -31.10
N ASN A 464 -14.98 -16.64 -30.08
CA ASN A 464 -15.39 -15.24 -29.86
C ASN A 464 -14.44 -14.18 -30.45
N ARG A 465 -13.46 -14.55 -31.28
CA ARG A 465 -12.44 -13.59 -31.79
C ARG A 465 -12.17 -13.64 -33.30
N LEU A 466 -12.88 -14.48 -34.04
CA LEU A 466 -12.73 -14.54 -35.49
C LEU A 466 -13.42 -13.37 -36.22
N GLU A 467 -14.37 -12.67 -35.60
CA GLU A 467 -15.04 -11.52 -36.23
C GLU A 467 -14.30 -10.18 -36.05
N ASP A 468 -13.40 -10.05 -35.06
CA ASP A 468 -12.68 -8.80 -34.78
C ASP A 468 -11.26 -8.72 -35.38
N LEU A 469 -10.83 -9.75 -36.12
CA LEU A 469 -9.43 -9.87 -36.59
C LEU A 469 -9.05 -8.92 -37.74
N VAL A 470 -9.93 -8.01 -38.15
CA VAL A 470 -9.68 -7.12 -39.31
C VAL A 470 -9.06 -5.76 -38.94
N CYS A 471 -8.85 -5.40 -37.66
CA CYS A 471 -8.51 -4.00 -37.34
C CYS A 471 -7.45 -3.66 -36.27
N ASN A 472 -6.54 -4.53 -35.84
CA ASN A 472 -5.46 -4.06 -34.92
C ASN A 472 -4.12 -4.83 -34.99
N LEU A 473 -3.07 -4.16 -35.48
CA LEU A 473 -1.69 -4.65 -35.53
C LEU A 473 -1.11 -5.01 -34.14
N ASP A 474 -1.50 -4.31 -33.07
CA ASP A 474 -1.03 -4.56 -31.70
C ASP A 474 -1.55 -5.87 -31.07
N VAL A 475 -2.64 -6.45 -31.61
CA VAL A 475 -3.18 -7.73 -31.12
C VAL A 475 -2.39 -8.89 -31.73
N CYS A 476 -1.95 -8.76 -32.98
CA CYS A 476 -1.12 -9.75 -33.65
C CYS A 476 0.24 -9.91 -32.96
N ASP A 477 0.87 -8.83 -32.50
CA ASP A 477 2.17 -8.90 -31.82
C ASP A 477 2.10 -9.60 -30.45
N ARG A 478 1.00 -9.41 -29.71
CA ARG A 478 0.77 -10.11 -28.44
C ARG A 478 0.48 -11.60 -28.65
N ILE A 479 -0.33 -11.94 -29.65
CA ILE A 479 -0.60 -13.34 -30.02
C ILE A 479 0.68 -14.01 -30.51
N LEU A 480 1.51 -13.31 -31.30
CA LEU A 480 2.79 -13.82 -31.77
C LEU A 480 3.79 -14.02 -30.63
N ALA A 481 3.79 -13.15 -29.62
CA ALA A 481 4.61 -13.30 -28.41
C ALA A 481 4.17 -14.52 -27.58
N ASP A 482 2.86 -14.72 -27.40
CA ASP A 482 2.31 -15.88 -26.68
C ASP A 482 2.56 -17.19 -27.43
N LEU A 483 2.45 -17.19 -28.76
CA LEU A 483 2.78 -18.35 -29.60
C LEU A 483 4.27 -18.69 -29.57
N LYS A 484 5.16 -17.69 -29.57
CA LYS A 484 6.62 -17.90 -29.39
C LYS A 484 6.94 -18.48 -28.01
N LYS A 485 6.20 -18.06 -26.98
CA LYS A 485 6.34 -18.57 -25.61
C LYS A 485 5.88 -20.02 -25.49
N LEU A 486 4.79 -20.39 -26.16
CA LEU A 486 4.33 -21.77 -26.26
C LEU A 486 5.31 -22.65 -27.05
N ALA A 487 5.87 -22.13 -28.15
CA ALA A 487 6.88 -22.83 -28.94
C ALA A 487 8.16 -23.08 -28.13
N SER A 488 8.63 -22.13 -27.31
CA SER A 488 9.81 -22.33 -26.46
C SER A 488 9.57 -23.36 -25.35
N ILE A 489 8.36 -23.40 -24.79
CA ILE A 489 7.97 -24.42 -23.80
C ILE A 489 7.95 -25.81 -24.44
N PHE A 490 7.43 -25.94 -25.67
CA PHE A 490 7.45 -27.19 -26.42
C PHE A 490 8.86 -27.64 -26.83
N GLN A 491 9.72 -26.69 -27.20
CA GLN A 491 11.12 -26.98 -27.52
C GLN A 491 11.87 -27.50 -26.30
N ALA A 492 11.70 -26.85 -25.13
CA ALA A 492 12.28 -27.29 -23.87
C ALA A 492 11.78 -28.69 -23.47
N PHE A 493 10.50 -29.01 -23.72
CA PHE A 493 9.94 -30.34 -23.48
C PHE A 493 10.54 -31.41 -24.42
N ASN A 494 10.75 -31.09 -25.70
CA ASN A 494 11.41 -31.98 -26.66
C ASN A 494 12.90 -32.20 -26.33
N ASP A 495 13.59 -31.16 -25.86
CA ASP A 495 15.01 -31.27 -25.46
C ASP A 495 15.15 -32.15 -24.21
N LEU A 496 14.25 -32.02 -23.24
CA LEU A 496 14.14 -32.90 -22.06
C LEU A 496 13.86 -34.36 -22.46
N LEU A 497 12.97 -34.59 -23.43
CA LEU A 497 12.68 -35.90 -24.01
C LEU A 497 13.88 -36.49 -24.77
N GLY A 498 14.59 -35.66 -25.53
CA GLY A 498 15.81 -36.05 -26.24
C GLY A 498 16.93 -36.48 -25.28
N ILE A 499 17.09 -35.75 -24.18
CA ILE A 499 18.02 -36.08 -23.10
C ILE A 499 17.63 -37.42 -22.46
N ALA A 500 16.34 -37.61 -22.12
CA ALA A 500 15.84 -38.86 -21.53
C ALA A 500 16.05 -40.09 -22.44
N ILE A 501 15.81 -39.96 -23.75
CA ILE A 501 16.02 -41.03 -24.73
C ILE A 501 17.53 -41.32 -24.89
N SER A 502 18.39 -40.29 -24.89
CA SER A 502 19.84 -40.48 -24.98
C SER A 502 20.43 -41.17 -23.75
N SER A 503 19.89 -40.93 -22.55
CA SER A 503 20.32 -41.62 -21.32
C SER A 503 19.91 -43.09 -21.26
N VAL A 504 18.80 -43.47 -21.91
CA VAL A 504 18.38 -44.88 -22.04
C VAL A 504 19.25 -45.64 -23.04
N SER A 505 19.80 -44.97 -24.06
CA SER A 505 20.71 -45.59 -25.04
C SER A 505 22.10 -45.94 -24.48
N VAL A 506 22.51 -45.37 -23.34
CA VAL A 506 23.85 -45.57 -22.75
C VAL A 506 23.85 -46.66 -21.67
N CYS A 507 22.70 -46.96 -21.05
CA CYS A 507 22.53 -48.09 -20.15
C CYS A 507 22.02 -49.30 -20.94
N GLY A 508 22.94 -50.16 -21.39
CA GLY A 508 22.65 -51.36 -22.17
C GLY A 508 21.94 -52.49 -21.42
N GLU A 509 20.83 -52.20 -20.73
CA GLU A 509 19.95 -53.22 -20.17
C GLU A 509 18.53 -53.09 -20.72
N CYS A 510 18.04 -54.20 -21.26
CA CYS A 510 16.73 -54.34 -21.90
C CYS A 510 15.59 -53.97 -20.94
N VAL A 511 15.05 -52.76 -21.06
CA VAL A 511 13.73 -52.43 -20.53
C VAL A 511 12.73 -52.53 -21.69
N ASP A 512 11.78 -53.45 -21.57
CA ASP A 512 10.69 -53.62 -22.53
C ASP A 512 9.74 -52.40 -22.44
N LEU A 513 9.97 -51.40 -23.31
CA LEU A 513 9.24 -50.13 -23.41
C LEU A 513 8.21 -50.15 -24.57
N SER A 514 7.69 -51.33 -24.91
CA SER A 514 6.81 -51.52 -26.07
C SER A 514 5.50 -50.72 -25.96
N ASP A 515 4.93 -50.52 -24.77
CA ASP A 515 3.70 -49.72 -24.60
C ASP A 515 3.94 -48.21 -24.48
N SER A 516 5.01 -47.78 -23.80
CA SER A 516 5.32 -46.35 -23.61
C SER A 516 5.88 -45.70 -24.88
N SER A 517 6.64 -46.44 -25.70
CA SER A 517 7.12 -45.94 -26.99
C SER A 517 6.00 -45.73 -28.00
N TYR A 518 4.91 -46.51 -27.91
CA TYR A 518 3.77 -46.45 -28.81
C TYR A 518 2.85 -45.24 -28.52
N GLU A 519 2.59 -44.94 -27.24
CA GLU A 519 1.88 -43.72 -26.81
C GLU A 519 2.70 -42.46 -27.15
N VAL A 520 4.00 -42.43 -26.82
CA VAL A 520 4.90 -41.30 -27.13
C VAL A 520 4.98 -41.04 -28.64
N SER A 521 4.98 -42.10 -29.46
CA SER A 521 4.95 -41.98 -30.92
C SER A 521 3.64 -41.37 -31.44
N ARG A 522 2.48 -41.74 -30.86
CA ARG A 522 1.18 -41.13 -31.21
C ARG A 522 1.12 -39.65 -30.87
N TRP A 523 1.63 -39.25 -29.71
CA TRP A 523 1.61 -37.86 -29.25
C TRP A 523 2.59 -36.97 -30.03
N THR A 524 3.76 -37.51 -30.39
CA THR A 524 4.73 -36.83 -31.26
C THR A 524 4.16 -36.59 -32.66
N VAL A 525 3.42 -37.56 -33.21
CA VAL A 525 2.74 -37.42 -34.51
C VAL A 525 1.61 -36.38 -34.46
N ARG A 526 0.83 -36.34 -33.37
CA ARG A 526 -0.21 -35.30 -33.15
C ARG A 526 0.39 -33.90 -33.01
N ALA A 527 1.47 -33.75 -32.25
CA ALA A 527 2.17 -32.47 -32.08
C ALA A 527 2.77 -31.96 -33.41
N ARG A 528 3.39 -32.84 -34.21
CA ARG A 528 3.87 -32.47 -35.56
C ARG A 528 2.74 -32.09 -36.52
N ARG A 529 1.56 -32.70 -36.37
CA ARG A 529 0.36 -32.33 -37.16
C ARG A 529 -0.16 -30.95 -36.77
N LEU A 530 -0.16 -30.63 -35.48
CA LEU A 530 -0.55 -29.30 -34.97
C LEU A 530 0.43 -28.21 -35.42
N MET A 531 1.73 -28.49 -35.39
CA MET A 531 2.77 -27.57 -35.87
C MET A 531 2.64 -27.29 -37.38
N LYS A 532 2.36 -28.32 -38.20
CA LYS A 532 2.09 -28.13 -39.64
C LYS A 532 0.80 -27.36 -39.94
N LEU A 533 -0.19 -27.41 -39.05
CA LEU A 533 -1.41 -26.61 -39.16
C LEU A 533 -1.14 -25.15 -38.79
N LEU A 534 -0.33 -24.90 -37.76
CA LEU A 534 0.12 -23.58 -37.35
C LEU A 534 1.02 -22.91 -38.41
N GLU A 535 1.96 -23.64 -39.01
CA GLU A 535 2.82 -23.14 -40.10
C GLU A 535 2.05 -22.83 -41.39
N ARG A 536 0.86 -23.42 -41.59
CA ARG A 536 -0.02 -23.10 -42.72
C ARG A 536 -0.99 -21.94 -42.45
N SER A 537 -1.11 -21.54 -41.19
CA SER A 537 -2.05 -20.49 -40.75
C SER A 537 -1.35 -19.13 -40.58
N VAL A 538 -0.02 -19.13 -40.44
CA VAL A 538 0.87 -17.98 -40.71
C VAL A 538 1.00 -17.83 -42.22
#